data_AF-A0A7S4SGI8-F1
#
_entry.id   AF-A0A7S4SGI8-F1
#
_cell.length_a   1.000
_cell.length_b   1.000
_cell.length_c   1.000
_cell.angle_alpha   90.00
_cell.angle_beta   90.00
_cell.angle_gamma   90.00
#
_symmetry.space_group_name_H-M   'P 1'
#
loop_
_entity.id
_entity.type
_entity.pdbx_description
1 polymer ?
#
loop_
_entity_poly.entity_id
_entity_poly.type
_entity_poly.pdbx_seq_one_letter_code
_entity_poly.pdbx_strand_id
1 'polypeptide(L)'
;MKSPQSSSLLMQIFLCSIILLSHPQSALSSTTIYIMANNLDTPAKLEDGLMSISKQAETDDIDAIVNLGNIRPDENSCNVSSYAPLHTIISENMSSKKTAFLSVIGEKEYAKCPQPETDVQAWQNVFAPTNSDPPFFNNMIALRDPNYAENWGLIHKQVLYVGLNMMKDKGNMNKALYKKQLRYQAKWVQKTFSDSIENGFVDAVVLMGYGYDPKLINVFFRPFDRYMTARLKTAVPVMYICATGGVSDTGGI
;
A
#
# COMPACT_ATOMS: atom_id res chain seq x y z
N MET A 1 -34.11 -26.72 -19.84
CA MET A 1 -33.18 -25.58 -20.01
C MET A 1 -33.30 -24.70 -18.78
N LYS A 2 -32.33 -24.78 -17.86
CA LYS A 2 -32.28 -23.93 -16.67
C LYS A 2 -31.52 -22.65 -17.02
N SER A 3 -32.16 -21.51 -16.79
CA SER A 3 -31.54 -20.18 -16.85
C SER A 3 -30.34 -20.15 -15.89
N PRO A 4 -29.19 -19.57 -16.27
CA PRO A 4 -28.12 -19.30 -15.33
C PRO A 4 -28.54 -18.11 -14.44
N GLN A 5 -28.67 -18.38 -13.14
CA GLN A 5 -28.77 -17.33 -12.13
C GLN A 5 -27.49 -16.50 -12.18
N SER A 6 -27.63 -15.21 -12.54
CA SER A 6 -26.58 -14.22 -12.39
C SER A 6 -26.41 -13.94 -10.90
N SER A 7 -25.44 -14.61 -10.25
CA SER A 7 -24.96 -14.21 -8.94
C SER A 7 -24.24 -12.87 -9.09
N SER A 8 -24.92 -11.78 -8.72
CA SER A 8 -24.29 -10.47 -8.56
C SER A 8 -23.28 -10.56 -7.41
N LEU A 9 -22.00 -10.62 -7.75
CA LEU A 9 -20.93 -10.52 -6.77
C LEU A 9 -20.90 -9.06 -6.29
N LEU A 10 -21.57 -8.81 -5.16
CA LEU A 10 -21.46 -7.56 -4.44
C LEU A 10 -19.99 -7.32 -4.10
N MET A 11 -19.45 -6.20 -4.57
CA MET A 11 -18.14 -5.65 -4.21
C MET A 11 -18.11 -5.45 -2.68
N GLN A 12 -17.51 -6.38 -1.94
CA GLN A 12 -17.31 -6.23 -0.50
C GLN A 12 -16.15 -5.27 -0.27
N ILE A 13 -16.48 -3.99 -0.08
CA ILE A 13 -15.56 -3.01 0.52
C ILE A 13 -15.41 -3.40 1.99
N PHE A 14 -14.38 -4.21 2.31
CA PHE A 14 -14.03 -4.52 3.68
C PHE A 14 -13.32 -3.33 4.32
N LEU A 15 -13.76 -2.99 5.55
CA LEU A 15 -13.27 -1.98 6.49
C LEU A 15 -11.88 -1.39 6.14
N CYS A 16 -11.89 -0.46 5.19
CA CYS A 16 -10.77 0.42 4.91
C CYS A 16 -11.06 1.72 5.65
N SER A 17 -10.20 2.08 6.60
CA SER A 17 -10.29 3.40 7.21
C SER A 17 -9.64 4.38 6.25
N ILE A 18 -10.47 5.16 5.53
CA ILE A 18 -9.98 6.28 4.74
C ILE A 18 -9.90 7.49 5.66
N ILE A 19 -8.69 7.93 5.97
CA ILE A 19 -8.47 9.17 6.72
C ILE A 19 -8.12 10.26 5.71
N LEU A 20 -9.06 11.19 5.50
CA LEU A 20 -8.83 12.39 4.70
C LEU A 20 -8.18 13.47 5.58
N LEU A 21 -6.92 13.80 5.29
CA LEU A 21 -6.21 14.87 5.98
C LEU A 21 -6.32 16.17 5.15
N SER A 22 -7.42 16.91 5.32
CA SER A 22 -7.73 18.24 4.75
C SER A 22 -7.80 18.36 3.21
N HIS A 23 -8.73 19.16 2.65
CA HIS A 23 -8.52 20.09 1.51
C HIS A 23 -9.79 20.81 0.98
N PRO A 24 -9.64 21.98 0.33
CA PRO A 24 -10.56 22.55 -0.66
C PRO A 24 -10.33 21.97 -2.07
N GLN A 25 -11.37 22.04 -2.91
CA GLN A 25 -11.39 21.52 -4.29
C GLN A 25 -10.42 22.26 -5.23
N SER A 26 -9.25 21.69 -5.52
CA SER A 26 -8.48 21.99 -6.73
C SER A 26 -8.55 20.78 -7.67
N ALA A 27 -8.54 21.04 -8.98
CA ALA A 27 -8.72 20.06 -10.04
C ALA A 27 -7.66 18.96 -10.00
N LEU A 28 -7.93 17.89 -9.25
CA LEU A 28 -7.15 16.66 -9.34
C LEU A 28 -7.26 16.13 -10.76
N SER A 29 -6.10 15.92 -11.39
CA SER A 29 -5.94 14.88 -12.42
C SER A 29 -6.70 13.64 -11.92
N SER A 30 -7.68 13.15 -12.68
CA SER A 30 -8.54 12.05 -12.25
C SER A 30 -7.72 10.77 -12.16
N THR A 31 -7.14 10.52 -11.00
CA THR A 31 -6.43 9.29 -10.69
C THR A 31 -7.42 8.26 -10.15
N THR A 32 -7.45 7.09 -10.77
CA THR A 32 -8.32 5.98 -10.37
C THR A 32 -7.48 4.86 -9.77
N ILE A 33 -7.70 4.57 -8.49
CA ILE A 33 -6.99 3.52 -7.75
C ILE A 33 -8.00 2.47 -7.34
N TYR A 34 -7.71 1.21 -7.62
CA TYR A 34 -8.44 0.07 -7.08
C TYR A 34 -7.73 -0.47 -5.86
N ILE A 35 -8.45 -0.58 -4.75
CA ILE A 35 -7.91 -1.04 -3.47
C ILE A 35 -8.36 -2.47 -3.23
N MET A 36 -7.39 -3.38 -3.15
CA MET A 36 -7.56 -4.74 -2.68
C MET A 36 -7.15 -4.80 -1.21
N ALA A 37 -8.14 -4.88 -0.33
CA ALA A 37 -7.93 -4.98 1.11
C ALA A 37 -8.31 -6.37 1.62
N ASN A 38 -7.32 -7.11 2.14
CA ASN A 38 -7.44 -8.40 2.83
C ASN A 38 -8.05 -9.57 2.02
N ASN A 39 -7.70 -10.81 2.40
CA ASN A 39 -8.22 -12.08 1.87
C ASN A 39 -7.84 -12.50 0.43
N LEU A 40 -6.72 -12.01 -0.11
CA LEU A 40 -6.06 -12.64 -1.28
C LEU A 40 -5.05 -13.71 -0.85
N ASP A 41 -5.33 -14.36 0.27
CA ASP A 41 -4.47 -15.32 0.95
C ASP A 41 -4.38 -16.69 0.26
N THR A 42 -4.82 -16.78 -0.99
CA THR A 42 -4.50 -17.92 -1.85
C THR A 42 -4.22 -17.41 -3.26
N PRO A 43 -3.36 -18.11 -4.03
CA PRO A 43 -3.16 -17.79 -5.45
C PRO A 43 -4.47 -17.71 -6.24
N ALA A 44 -5.41 -18.63 -6.00
CA ALA A 44 -6.72 -18.62 -6.65
C ALA A 44 -7.55 -17.37 -6.31
N LYS A 45 -7.56 -16.93 -5.05
CA LYS A 45 -8.27 -15.69 -4.67
C LYS A 45 -7.60 -14.45 -5.27
N LEU A 46 -6.27 -14.41 -5.32
CA LEU A 46 -5.53 -13.34 -6.00
C LEU A 46 -5.88 -13.30 -7.48
N GLU A 47 -5.87 -14.45 -8.15
CA GLU A 47 -6.20 -14.57 -9.57
C GLU A 47 -7.65 -14.13 -9.84
N ASP A 48 -8.62 -14.63 -9.07
CA ASP A 48 -10.03 -14.23 -9.20
C ASP A 48 -10.24 -12.72 -8.97
N GLY A 49 -9.56 -12.16 -7.96
CA GLY A 49 -9.57 -10.74 -7.67
C GLY A 49 -8.98 -9.90 -8.81
N LEU A 50 -7.81 -10.32 -9.31
CA LEU A 50 -7.14 -9.66 -10.43
C LEU A 50 -7.93 -9.79 -11.73
N MET A 51 -8.56 -10.93 -12.01
CA MET A 51 -9.43 -11.10 -13.18
C MET A 51 -10.67 -10.20 -13.09
N SER A 52 -11.26 -10.09 -11.89
CA SER A 52 -12.44 -9.24 -11.66
C SER A 52 -12.11 -7.76 -11.87
N ILE A 53 -10.99 -7.29 -11.31
CA ILE A 53 -10.50 -5.91 -11.51
C ILE A 53 -10.06 -5.73 -12.96
N SER A 54 -9.42 -6.73 -13.54
CA SER A 54 -8.95 -6.72 -14.93
C SER A 54 -10.07 -6.44 -15.91
N LYS A 55 -11.25 -7.03 -15.68
CA LYS A 55 -12.44 -6.81 -16.49
C LYS A 55 -13.01 -5.39 -16.34
N GLN A 56 -12.88 -4.79 -15.14
CA GLN A 56 -13.23 -3.39 -14.91
C GLN A 56 -12.18 -2.44 -15.50
N ALA A 57 -10.90 -2.82 -15.46
CA ALA A 57 -9.77 -2.10 -16.03
C ALA A 57 -9.78 -2.00 -17.55
N GLU A 58 -10.54 -2.87 -18.23
CA GLU A 58 -10.73 -2.79 -19.69
C GLU A 58 -11.62 -1.60 -20.09
N THR A 59 -12.48 -1.14 -19.17
CA THR A 59 -13.39 -0.01 -19.40
C THR A 59 -12.96 1.26 -18.69
N ASP A 60 -12.22 1.13 -17.59
CA ASP A 60 -11.78 2.23 -16.73
C ASP A 60 -10.27 2.49 -16.90
N ASP A 61 -9.83 3.75 -16.99
CA ASP A 61 -8.39 4.11 -16.96
C ASP A 61 -7.86 3.98 -15.52
N ILE A 62 -7.59 2.74 -15.09
CA ILE A 62 -7.06 2.44 -13.75
C ILE A 62 -5.55 2.63 -13.71
N ASP A 63 -5.09 3.50 -12.81
CA ASP A 63 -3.67 3.81 -12.62
C ASP A 63 -2.95 2.73 -11.82
N ALA A 64 -3.58 2.27 -10.73
CA ALA A 64 -2.96 1.32 -9.83
C ALA A 64 -3.98 0.39 -9.16
N ILE A 65 -3.57 -0.85 -8.97
CA ILE A 65 -4.19 -1.80 -8.06
C ILE A 65 -3.31 -1.88 -6.80
N VAL A 66 -3.89 -1.65 -5.64
CA VAL A 66 -3.18 -1.59 -4.36
C VAL A 66 -3.57 -2.77 -3.48
N ASN A 67 -2.64 -3.65 -3.15
CA ASN A 67 -2.76 -4.61 -2.08
C ASN A 67 -2.28 -4.00 -0.75
N LEU A 68 -3.17 -3.90 0.24
CA LEU A 68 -2.86 -3.25 1.52
C LEU A 68 -2.12 -4.14 2.54
N GLY A 69 -1.58 -5.29 2.13
CA GLY A 69 -0.77 -6.21 2.96
C GLY A 69 -1.41 -7.60 3.13
N ASN A 70 -0.73 -8.50 3.85
CA ASN A 70 -1.14 -9.90 4.03
C ASN A 70 -1.33 -10.66 2.71
N ILE A 71 -0.43 -10.44 1.75
CA ILE A 71 -0.49 -11.09 0.44
C ILE A 71 0.05 -12.52 0.48
N ARG A 72 0.89 -12.85 1.48
CA ARG A 72 1.39 -14.21 1.69
C ARG A 72 0.21 -15.14 2.01
N PRO A 73 0.08 -16.28 1.28
CA PRO A 73 -1.03 -17.19 1.48
C PRO A 73 -1.07 -17.80 2.89
N ASP A 74 0.04 -18.44 3.26
CA ASP A 74 0.19 -19.09 4.56
C ASP A 74 0.39 -18.05 5.66
N GLU A 75 -0.22 -18.25 6.83
CA GLU A 75 0.04 -17.41 8.00
C GLU A 75 1.28 -17.87 8.77
N ASN A 76 1.60 -19.16 8.73
CA ASN A 76 2.47 -19.83 9.70
C ASN A 76 3.85 -20.21 9.15
N SER A 77 4.02 -20.41 7.84
CA SER A 77 5.33 -20.68 7.24
C SER A 77 5.85 -19.48 6.46
N CYS A 78 6.96 -18.85 6.88
CA CYS A 78 7.68 -17.82 6.11
C CYS A 78 8.34 -18.42 4.86
N ASN A 79 7.52 -19.02 4.02
CA ASN A 79 7.93 -19.75 2.87
C ASN A 79 8.06 -18.76 1.72
N VAL A 80 9.28 -18.32 1.50
CA VAL A 80 9.64 -17.41 0.39
C VAL A 80 9.17 -17.92 -0.97
N SER A 81 9.02 -19.24 -1.14
CA SER A 81 8.51 -19.82 -2.39
C SER A 81 7.02 -19.52 -2.64
N SER A 82 6.29 -19.08 -1.61
CA SER A 82 4.88 -18.69 -1.74
C SER A 82 4.66 -17.44 -2.59
N TYR A 83 5.69 -16.61 -2.81
CA TYR A 83 5.56 -15.43 -3.66
C TYR A 83 5.72 -15.71 -5.16
N ALA A 84 6.37 -16.81 -5.54
CA ALA A 84 6.60 -17.12 -6.95
C ALA A 84 5.30 -17.33 -7.74
N PRO A 85 4.30 -18.11 -7.26
CA PRO A 85 3.01 -18.19 -7.93
C PRO A 85 2.29 -16.84 -8.02
N LEU A 86 2.39 -16.00 -6.99
CA LEU A 86 1.76 -14.67 -6.98
C LEU A 86 2.40 -13.75 -8.03
N HIS A 87 3.72 -13.77 -8.13
CA HIS A 87 4.47 -13.04 -9.15
C HIS A 87 4.03 -13.46 -10.55
N THR A 88 3.92 -14.77 -10.82
CA THR A 88 3.45 -15.29 -12.09
C THR A 88 2.04 -14.79 -12.42
N ILE A 89 1.08 -14.94 -11.48
CA ILE A 89 -0.30 -14.50 -11.69
C ILE A 89 -0.37 -13.01 -11.99
N ILE A 90 0.33 -12.17 -11.21
CA ILE A 90 0.33 -10.72 -11.42
C ILE A 90 0.96 -10.37 -12.75
N SER A 91 2.10 -10.98 -13.09
CA SER A 91 2.77 -10.76 -14.37
C SER A 91 1.83 -11.12 -15.51
N GLU A 92 1.22 -12.31 -15.51
CA GLU A 92 0.34 -12.74 -16.60
C GLU A 92 -0.90 -11.87 -16.76
N ASN A 93 -1.49 -11.41 -15.65
CA ASN A 93 -2.73 -10.61 -15.68
C ASN A 93 -2.49 -9.11 -15.89
N MET A 94 -1.29 -8.60 -15.58
CA MET A 94 -0.99 -7.16 -15.62
C MET A 94 0.01 -6.76 -16.72
N SER A 95 0.75 -7.71 -17.33
CA SER A 95 1.84 -7.40 -18.30
C SER A 95 1.41 -6.56 -19.50
N SER A 96 0.16 -6.69 -19.94
CA SER A 96 -0.38 -5.95 -21.09
C SER A 96 -1.06 -4.63 -20.71
N LYS A 97 -1.09 -4.29 -19.41
CA LYS A 97 -1.90 -3.20 -18.87
C LYS A 97 -1.05 -1.99 -18.50
N LYS A 98 -1.65 -0.81 -18.59
CA LYS A 98 -1.07 0.46 -18.10
C LYS A 98 -1.23 0.64 -16.58
N THR A 99 -1.68 -0.40 -15.88
CA THR A 99 -2.03 -0.35 -14.47
C THR A 99 -0.87 -0.92 -13.64
N ALA A 100 -0.42 -0.17 -12.64
CA ALA A 100 0.57 -0.65 -11.68
C ALA A 100 -0.04 -1.61 -10.66
N PHE A 101 0.77 -2.52 -10.13
CA PHE A 101 0.42 -3.32 -8.96
C PHE A 101 1.29 -2.89 -7.79
N LEU A 102 0.67 -2.30 -6.78
CA LEU A 102 1.33 -1.78 -5.59
C LEU A 102 0.99 -2.66 -4.40
N SER A 103 1.98 -2.96 -3.57
CA SER A 103 1.77 -3.76 -2.36
C SER A 103 2.48 -3.12 -1.17
N VAL A 104 1.93 -3.29 0.03
CA VAL A 104 2.62 -2.97 1.29
C VAL A 104 2.77 -4.22 2.15
N ILE A 105 3.67 -4.18 3.13
CA ILE A 105 3.90 -5.26 4.10
C ILE A 105 2.74 -5.32 5.10
N GLY A 106 2.22 -6.53 5.36
CA GLY A 106 1.22 -6.81 6.40
C GLY A 106 1.75 -7.60 7.58
N GLU A 107 0.84 -8.05 8.45
CA GLU A 107 1.22 -8.88 9.60
C GLU A 107 1.74 -10.25 9.20
N LYS A 108 1.29 -10.83 8.08
CA LYS A 108 1.81 -12.13 7.61
C LYS A 108 3.28 -11.98 7.24
N GLU A 109 3.63 -10.96 6.47
CA GLU A 109 5.01 -10.75 6.02
C GLU A 109 5.96 -10.31 7.14
N TYR A 110 5.42 -9.84 8.27
CA TYR A 110 6.21 -9.27 9.35
C TYR A 110 5.92 -9.93 10.70
N ALA A 111 4.83 -9.55 11.35
CA ALA A 111 4.58 -9.89 12.75
C ALA A 111 4.24 -11.38 13.02
N LYS A 112 3.71 -12.11 12.04
CA LYS A 112 3.39 -13.54 12.14
C LYS A 112 4.52 -14.43 11.58
N CYS A 113 5.57 -13.83 11.03
CA CYS A 113 6.70 -14.56 10.49
C CYS A 113 7.80 -14.74 11.56
N PRO A 114 8.26 -15.98 11.86
CA PRO A 114 9.42 -16.19 12.74
C PRO A 114 10.73 -15.55 12.27
N GLN A 115 10.89 -15.30 10.97
CA GLN A 115 12.08 -14.68 10.37
C GLN A 115 11.67 -13.53 9.43
N PRO A 116 11.18 -12.40 9.98
CA PRO A 116 10.57 -11.34 9.18
C PRO A 116 11.52 -10.75 8.14
N GLU A 117 12.82 -10.66 8.45
CA GLU A 117 13.83 -10.15 7.52
C GLU A 117 13.87 -10.95 6.20
N THR A 118 13.79 -12.28 6.29
CA THR A 118 13.84 -13.17 5.13
C THR A 118 12.57 -13.06 4.29
N ASP A 119 11.41 -12.97 4.94
CA ASP A 119 10.12 -12.87 4.25
C ASP A 119 9.92 -11.50 3.62
N VAL A 120 10.32 -10.44 4.32
CA VAL A 120 10.37 -9.06 3.78
C VAL A 120 11.29 -8.99 2.58
N GLN A 121 12.47 -9.62 2.63
CA GLN A 121 13.38 -9.64 1.49
C GLN A 121 12.77 -10.38 0.28
N ALA A 122 12.11 -11.52 0.51
CA ALA A 122 11.43 -12.25 -0.56
C ALA A 122 10.27 -11.45 -1.15
N TRP A 123 9.48 -10.79 -0.30
CA TRP A 123 8.44 -9.86 -0.72
C TRP A 123 9.02 -8.70 -1.54
N GLN A 124 10.15 -8.12 -1.13
CA GLN A 124 10.80 -7.03 -1.84
C GLN A 124 11.24 -7.45 -3.25
N ASN A 125 11.76 -8.66 -3.40
CA ASN A 125 12.17 -9.19 -4.70
C ASN A 125 11.00 -9.30 -5.70
N VAL A 126 9.76 -9.30 -5.23
CA VAL A 126 8.56 -9.44 -6.05
C VAL A 126 7.80 -8.12 -6.19
N PHE A 127 7.72 -7.33 -5.12
CA PHE A 127 6.80 -6.19 -5.03
C PHE A 127 7.47 -4.84 -4.77
N ALA A 128 8.76 -4.80 -4.41
CA ALA A 128 9.41 -3.52 -4.20
C ALA A 128 9.68 -2.85 -5.55
N PRO A 129 9.43 -1.53 -5.68
CA PRO A 129 9.76 -0.79 -6.89
C PRO A 129 11.23 -0.88 -7.25
N THR A 130 11.55 -1.65 -8.30
CA THR A 130 12.87 -1.65 -8.95
C THR A 130 12.77 -0.88 -10.27
N ASN A 131 13.89 -0.33 -10.73
CA ASN A 131 13.93 0.40 -12.01
C ASN A 131 13.81 -0.53 -13.24
N SER A 132 13.61 -1.84 -13.04
CA SER A 132 13.81 -2.87 -14.07
C SER A 132 12.66 -3.86 -14.27
N ASP A 133 11.58 -3.80 -13.49
CA ASP A 133 10.46 -4.77 -13.59
C ASP A 133 9.13 -4.14 -14.07
N PRO A 134 8.89 -4.08 -15.40
CA PRO A 134 7.53 -4.09 -15.92
C PRO A 134 6.89 -5.46 -15.64
N PRO A 135 5.63 -5.56 -15.18
CA PRO A 135 4.56 -4.53 -15.26
C PRO A 135 4.24 -3.76 -13.98
N PHE A 136 4.92 -4.02 -12.86
CA PHE A 136 4.46 -3.59 -11.54
C PHE A 136 4.40 -2.07 -11.37
N PHE A 137 5.23 -1.31 -12.08
CA PHE A 137 5.41 0.12 -11.83
C PHE A 137 5.30 1.02 -13.06
N ASN A 138 4.74 0.55 -14.19
CA ASN A 138 4.47 1.30 -15.44
C ASN A 138 5.00 2.76 -15.56
N ASN A 139 6.31 2.94 -15.81
CA ASN A 139 6.98 4.25 -15.97
C ASN A 139 6.86 5.22 -14.78
N MET A 140 6.61 4.71 -13.58
CA MET A 140 6.58 5.49 -12.35
C MET A 140 8.00 5.82 -11.88
N ILE A 141 8.18 7.01 -11.30
CA ILE A 141 9.46 7.41 -10.72
C ILE A 141 9.55 6.83 -9.32
N ALA A 142 10.46 5.88 -9.10
CA ALA A 142 10.65 5.23 -7.81
C ALA A 142 11.53 6.06 -6.87
N LEU A 143 11.08 6.19 -5.61
CA LEU A 143 11.80 6.80 -4.49
C LEU A 143 12.03 5.72 -3.44
N ARG A 144 13.30 5.48 -3.08
CA ARG A 144 13.66 4.42 -2.14
C ARG A 144 14.04 4.99 -0.77
N ASP A 145 13.60 4.31 0.27
CA ASP A 145 14.09 4.53 1.63
C ASP A 145 15.44 3.82 1.78
N PRO A 146 16.53 4.55 2.12
CA PRO A 146 17.86 3.95 2.23
C PRO A 146 18.03 3.04 3.45
N ASN A 147 17.13 3.10 4.44
CA ASN A 147 17.25 2.34 5.69
C ASN A 147 16.18 1.24 5.83
N TYR A 148 15.07 1.35 5.11
CA TYR A 148 13.98 0.38 5.15
C TYR A 148 13.55 0.06 3.72
N ALA A 149 14.19 -0.94 3.11
CA ALA A 149 14.01 -1.25 1.70
C ALA A 149 12.57 -1.68 1.33
N GLU A 150 11.75 -2.04 2.32
CA GLU A 150 10.34 -2.35 2.18
C GLU A 150 9.44 -1.11 2.12
N ASN A 151 9.94 0.05 2.54
CA ASN A 151 9.28 1.32 2.28
C ASN A 151 9.62 1.79 0.87
N TRP A 152 8.63 2.39 0.22
CA TRP A 152 8.79 2.86 -1.15
C TRP A 152 7.91 4.07 -1.42
N GLY A 153 8.36 4.91 -2.34
CA GLY A 153 7.59 5.99 -2.94
C GLY A 153 7.55 5.84 -4.46
N LEU A 154 6.45 6.22 -5.09
CA LEU A 154 6.29 6.21 -6.54
C LEU A 154 5.56 7.48 -6.97
N ILE A 155 6.07 8.18 -7.98
CA ILE A 155 5.36 9.32 -8.59
C ILE A 155 4.75 8.88 -9.92
N HIS A 156 3.45 9.10 -10.07
CA HIS A 156 2.70 8.86 -11.30
C HIS A 156 1.58 9.88 -11.47
N LYS A 157 1.46 10.49 -12.67
CA LYS A 157 0.43 11.52 -12.96
C LYS A 157 0.32 12.60 -11.87
N GLN A 158 1.48 13.08 -11.37
CA GLN A 158 1.58 14.05 -10.27
C GLN A 158 0.99 13.58 -8.93
N VAL A 159 0.78 12.27 -8.75
CA VAL A 159 0.43 11.67 -7.48
C VAL A 159 1.65 10.96 -6.91
N LEU A 160 2.01 11.28 -5.67
CA LEU A 160 2.98 10.52 -4.90
C LEU A 160 2.25 9.40 -4.16
N TYR A 161 2.61 8.16 -4.45
CA TYR A 161 2.21 6.98 -3.71
C TYR A 161 3.32 6.62 -2.74
N VAL A 162 2.98 6.32 -1.49
CA VAL A 162 3.98 5.91 -0.49
C VAL A 162 3.49 4.67 0.22
N GLY A 163 4.24 3.57 0.11
CA GLY A 163 4.05 2.36 0.89
C GLY A 163 4.96 2.35 2.11
N LEU A 164 4.39 2.13 3.29
CA LEU A 164 5.12 2.08 4.55
C LEU A 164 4.88 0.75 5.29
N ASN A 165 5.95 0.17 5.80
CA ASN A 165 5.86 -0.90 6.79
C ASN A 165 5.58 -0.30 8.18
N MET A 166 4.30 -0.20 8.53
CA MET A 166 3.83 0.30 9.83
C MET A 166 3.78 -0.78 10.92
N MET A 167 4.16 -2.02 10.58
CA MET A 167 3.97 -3.16 11.47
C MET A 167 4.88 -3.11 12.69
N LYS A 168 4.29 -3.47 13.83
CA LYS A 168 5.06 -3.79 15.02
C LYS A 168 5.39 -5.29 15.00
N ASP A 169 6.67 -5.64 15.05
CA ASP A 169 7.09 -7.02 15.27
C ASP A 169 6.53 -7.56 16.61
N LYS A 170 5.91 -8.75 16.56
CA LYS A 170 5.31 -9.44 17.72
C LYS A 170 6.36 -10.17 18.56
N GLY A 171 7.54 -10.45 18.02
CA GLY A 171 8.52 -11.38 18.57
C GLY A 171 9.44 -10.77 19.62
N ASN A 172 10.13 -9.65 19.33
CA ASN A 172 11.17 -9.14 20.25
C ASN A 172 11.50 -7.65 20.13
N MET A 173 10.77 -6.87 19.33
CA MET A 173 11.10 -5.45 19.20
C MET A 173 10.75 -4.67 20.48
N ASN A 174 11.79 -4.11 21.11
CA ASN A 174 11.66 -3.12 22.16
C ASN A 174 10.74 -1.97 21.66
N LYS A 175 9.74 -1.58 22.46
CA LYS A 175 8.84 -0.44 22.17
C LYS A 175 9.60 0.82 21.71
N ALA A 176 10.82 1.02 22.23
CA ALA A 176 11.70 2.11 21.82
C ALA A 176 12.19 2.00 20.37
N LEU A 177 12.51 0.80 19.89
CA LEU A 177 12.93 0.54 18.51
C LEU A 177 11.77 0.78 17.54
N TYR A 178 10.58 0.26 17.84
CA TYR A 178 9.40 0.51 17.02
C TYR A 178 9.08 2.01 16.94
N LYS A 179 9.13 2.73 18.07
CA LYS A 179 8.95 4.19 18.09
C LYS A 179 10.04 4.92 17.28
N LYS A 180 11.28 4.41 17.29
CA LYS A 180 12.39 4.95 16.49
C LYS A 180 12.14 4.75 15.00
N GLN A 181 11.69 3.57 14.59
CA GLN A 181 11.28 3.26 13.21
C GLN A 181 10.16 4.20 12.75
N LEU A 182 9.07 4.33 13.50
CA LEU A 182 7.96 5.22 13.13
C LEU A 182 8.38 6.69 13.00
N ARG A 183 9.26 7.18 13.90
CA ARG A 183 9.81 8.54 13.80
C ARG A 183 10.71 8.70 12.59
N TYR A 184 11.50 7.68 12.26
CA TYR A 184 12.31 7.69 11.07
C TYR A 184 11.43 7.76 9.82
N GLN A 185 10.43 6.88 9.71
CA GLN A 185 9.50 6.85 8.59
C GLN A 185 8.76 8.19 8.43
N ALA A 186 8.30 8.80 9.53
CA ALA A 186 7.69 10.13 9.48
C ALA A 186 8.64 11.18 8.87
N LYS A 187 9.92 11.18 9.26
CA LYS A 187 10.93 12.09 8.69
C LYS A 187 11.24 11.78 7.23
N TRP A 188 11.32 10.50 6.87
CA TRP A 188 11.55 10.09 5.49
C TRP A 188 10.39 10.57 4.60
N VAL A 189 9.14 10.33 4.99
CA VAL A 189 7.95 10.83 4.29
C VAL A 189 7.97 12.35 4.17
N GLN A 190 8.27 13.08 5.26
CA GLN A 190 8.39 14.55 5.21
C GLN A 190 9.43 15.02 4.18
N LYS A 191 10.59 14.37 4.14
CA LYS A 191 11.65 14.67 3.16
C LYS A 191 11.18 14.37 1.74
N THR A 192 10.65 13.18 1.51
CA THR A 192 10.10 12.75 0.20
C THR A 192 9.05 13.74 -0.30
N PHE A 193 8.18 14.22 0.58
CA PHE A 193 7.19 15.25 0.26
C PHE A 193 7.82 16.59 -0.06
N SER A 194 8.75 17.08 0.76
CA SER A 194 9.46 18.34 0.51
C SER A 194 10.08 18.31 -0.88
N ASP A 195 10.86 17.27 -1.15
CA ASP A 195 11.59 17.13 -2.40
C ASP A 195 10.65 16.97 -3.59
N SER A 196 9.48 16.33 -3.43
CA SER A 196 8.57 16.12 -4.56
C SER A 196 7.65 17.32 -4.81
N ILE A 197 7.12 17.91 -3.76
CA ILE A 197 6.14 19.00 -3.83
C ILE A 197 6.82 20.35 -4.09
N GLU A 198 7.93 20.66 -3.41
CA GLU A 198 8.61 21.95 -3.60
C GLU A 198 9.22 22.09 -5.00
N ASN A 199 9.54 20.96 -5.64
CA ASN A 199 9.98 20.93 -7.03
C ASN A 199 8.81 20.86 -8.04
N GLY A 200 7.56 20.91 -7.58
CA GLY A 200 6.36 20.95 -8.42
C GLY A 200 6.05 19.64 -9.16
N PHE A 201 6.51 18.49 -8.65
CA PHE A 201 6.27 17.19 -9.29
C PHE A 201 4.95 16.54 -8.86
N VAL A 202 4.33 17.01 -7.78
CA VAL A 202 3.25 16.30 -7.09
C VAL A 202 2.15 17.27 -6.64
N ASP A 203 0.91 16.93 -7.00
CA ASP A 203 -0.32 17.64 -6.64
C ASP A 203 -1.17 16.89 -5.61
N ALA A 204 -0.88 15.61 -5.35
CA ALA A 204 -1.61 14.81 -4.35
C ALA A 204 -0.74 13.69 -3.79
N VAL A 205 -1.06 13.24 -2.57
CA VAL A 205 -0.34 12.12 -1.96
C VAL A 205 -1.27 11.05 -1.41
N VAL A 206 -0.90 9.79 -1.67
CA VAL A 206 -1.54 8.59 -1.15
C VAL A 206 -0.53 7.84 -0.27
N LEU A 207 -0.76 7.88 1.04
CA LEU A 207 -0.01 7.11 2.03
C LEU A 207 -0.71 5.77 2.27
N MET A 208 0.05 4.68 2.24
CA MET A 208 -0.46 3.32 2.38
C MET A 208 0.32 2.56 3.46
N GLY A 209 -0.39 1.70 4.18
CA GLY A 209 0.23 0.76 5.12
C GLY A 209 -0.76 -0.27 5.62
N TYR A 210 -0.24 -1.29 6.30
CA TYR A 210 -1.07 -2.27 7.00
C TYR A 210 -1.11 -1.96 8.49
N GLY A 211 -2.30 -2.15 9.08
CA GLY A 211 -2.54 -2.05 10.51
C GLY A 211 -2.73 -0.61 10.97
N TYR A 212 -3.65 -0.46 11.92
CA TYR A 212 -3.84 0.78 12.66
C TYR A 212 -3.49 0.53 14.13
N ASP A 213 -2.42 1.17 14.63
CA ASP A 213 -2.15 1.28 16.06
C ASP A 213 -2.48 2.74 16.46
N PRO A 214 -3.37 3.00 17.44
CA PRO A 214 -3.63 4.35 17.94
C PRO A 214 -2.37 5.14 18.34
N LYS A 215 -1.26 4.46 18.65
CA LYS A 215 0.05 5.09 18.89
C LYS A 215 0.66 5.72 17.64
N LEU A 216 0.31 5.25 16.44
CA LEU A 216 0.69 5.88 15.17
C LEU A 216 0.25 7.34 15.14
N ILE A 217 -0.91 7.67 15.73
CA ILE A 217 -1.42 9.05 15.79
C ILE A 217 -0.36 9.98 16.37
N ASN A 218 0.22 9.62 17.52
CA ASN A 218 1.10 10.53 18.24
C ASN A 218 2.55 10.51 17.73
N VAL A 219 2.98 9.40 17.11
CA VAL A 219 4.39 9.19 16.72
C VAL A 219 4.63 9.48 15.24
N PHE A 220 3.66 9.19 14.39
CA PHE A 220 3.75 9.36 12.95
C PHE A 220 2.81 10.47 12.46
N PHE A 221 1.48 10.32 12.63
CA PHE A 221 0.51 11.20 11.99
C PHE A 221 0.53 12.63 12.52
N ARG A 222 0.61 12.85 13.84
CA ARG A 222 0.62 14.21 14.41
C ARG A 222 1.88 14.98 14.03
N PRO A 223 3.11 14.41 14.10
CA PRO A 223 4.29 15.08 13.55
C PRO A 223 4.19 15.35 12.05
N PHE A 224 3.62 14.42 11.28
CA PHE A 224 3.40 14.58 9.85
C PHE A 224 2.38 15.70 9.53
N ASP A 225 1.21 15.69 10.17
CA ASP A 225 0.17 16.71 10.02
C ASP A 225 0.66 18.12 10.37
N ARG A 226 1.42 18.26 11.46
CA ARG A 226 2.07 19.53 11.82
C ARG A 226 3.02 20.00 10.73
N TYR A 227 3.79 19.08 10.13
CA TYR A 227 4.67 19.41 9.03
C TYR A 227 3.89 19.86 7.79
N MET A 228 2.85 19.11 7.40
CA MET A 228 1.97 19.44 6.27
C MET A 228 1.34 20.83 6.45
N THR A 229 0.81 21.11 7.63
CA THR A 229 0.19 22.40 7.96
C THR A 229 1.20 23.53 7.95
N ALA A 230 2.35 23.36 8.62
CA ALA A 230 3.33 24.43 8.78
C ALA A 230 4.11 24.73 7.49
N ARG A 231 4.52 23.69 6.74
CA ARG A 231 5.40 23.83 5.58
C ARG A 231 4.64 23.97 4.28
N LEU A 232 3.63 23.13 4.09
CA LEU A 232 2.89 23.02 2.83
C LEU A 232 1.57 23.78 2.86
N LYS A 233 1.24 24.44 3.99
CA LYS A 233 0.02 25.24 4.19
C LYS A 233 -1.25 24.52 3.70
N THR A 234 -1.28 23.20 3.86
CA THR A 234 -2.35 22.34 3.35
C THR A 234 -2.72 22.66 1.89
N ALA A 235 -1.73 22.78 1.00
CA ALA A 235 -1.94 23.01 -0.43
C ALA A 235 -1.91 21.72 -1.28
N VAL A 236 -1.45 20.61 -0.69
CA VAL A 236 -1.45 19.29 -1.32
C VAL A 236 -2.33 18.31 -0.52
N PRO A 237 -3.41 17.75 -1.10
CA PRO A 237 -4.25 16.77 -0.43
C PRO A 237 -3.48 15.50 -0.09
N VAL A 238 -3.69 14.98 1.12
CA VAL A 238 -3.11 13.71 1.57
C VAL A 238 -4.21 12.75 2.00
N MET A 239 -4.21 11.59 1.38
CA MET A 239 -5.07 10.46 1.74
C MET A 239 -4.22 9.38 2.40
N TYR A 240 -4.64 8.91 3.59
CA TYR A 240 -4.08 7.70 4.18
C TYR A 240 -5.06 6.54 4.04
N ILE A 241 -4.56 5.42 3.51
CA ILE A 241 -5.30 4.19 3.27
C ILE A 241 -4.61 3.07 4.04
N CYS A 242 -5.38 2.34 4.85
CA CYS A 242 -4.85 1.16 5.52
C CYS A 242 -5.88 0.03 5.63
N ALA A 243 -5.39 -1.21 5.54
CA ALA A 243 -6.15 -2.38 5.94
C ALA A 243 -5.95 -2.59 7.44
N THR A 244 -7.04 -2.76 8.19
CA THR A 244 -6.98 -3.23 9.58
C THR A 244 -7.06 -4.74 9.57
N GLY A 245 -6.07 -5.42 10.14
CA GLY A 245 -6.11 -6.87 10.35
C GLY A 245 -7.14 -7.25 11.39
N GLY A 246 -8.42 -7.28 11.05
CA GLY A 246 -9.49 -7.83 11.88
C GLY A 246 -9.67 -7.24 13.28
N VAL A 247 -8.93 -6.19 13.67
CA VAL A 247 -9.18 -5.50 14.95
C VAL A 247 -10.27 -4.48 14.71
N SER A 248 -11.50 -4.90 14.95
CA SER A 248 -12.63 -4.03 15.20
C SER A 248 -12.36 -3.24 16.48
N ASP A 249 -11.51 -2.22 16.42
CA ASP A 249 -11.42 -1.23 17.48
C ASP A 249 -12.25 -0.03 17.02
N THR A 250 -13.51 -0.01 17.44
CA THR A 250 -14.46 1.11 17.31
C THR A 250 -14.07 2.30 18.21
N GLY A 251 -12.77 2.47 18.48
CA GLY A 251 -12.24 3.61 19.20
C GLY A 251 -12.31 4.85 18.31
N GLY A 252 -13.42 5.59 18.47
CA GLY A 252 -13.74 6.80 17.74
C GLY A 252 -12.57 7.78 17.65
N ILE A 253 -12.51 8.41 16.47
CA ILE A 253 -11.70 9.60 16.16
C ILE A 253 -12.11 10.75 17.09
#